data_AF-A0A1Y2WIM9-F1
#
_entry.id   AF-A0A1Y2WIM9-F1
#
_cell.length_a   1.000
_cell.length_b   1.000
_cell.length_c   1.000
_cell.angle_alpha   90.00
_cell.angle_beta   90.00
_cell.angle_gamma   90.00
#
_symmetry.space_group_name_H-M   'P 1'
#
loop_
_entity.id
_entity.type
_entity.pdbx_description
1 polymer ?
#
loop_
_entity_poly.entity_id
_entity_poly.type
_entity_poly.pdbx_seq_one_letter_code
_entity_poly.pdbx_strand_id
1 'polypeptide(L)'
;MQTQVIAGVRVPSTKTLALSIPPVLLSAYLLYRLSPLSAPKKRPRSPSNDQAGPARWTRRSELMTEEEEESETSEEDEEHEINEEGLEKLPFEYYCIFRPFFDIENENEDKDEDDQVDEDDLIEQYNKEIHAEDSIEAKPAREHPEHRWVAMWETSKLFSTWERRASYTNPEFFNMYISKNFHGNGMQEMVENMLIAFDREFSRKKRDKKNVKRMWAILAAIMQWLLEIPLHSWFNTGDPKKLETTTGLVGRALVSGLNELDRARLLKADSEIKDLGLVLTFYLHWADSLKNIDGIELPFCKEVVAYAKKAGIDFKEAGCYGAEEKVKALEKDIGRIKPLSGSPKADRWEWKRKFRKFARDYKIGGEKYNILKMSRSQRASYAHDKKDPLADVPDKALQEGTVRVRGGGVISS
;
A
#
# COMPACT_ATOMS: atom_id res chain seq x y z
N MET A 1 10.09 -22.59 69.12
CA MET A 1 10.90 -21.81 68.17
C MET A 1 11.16 -22.70 66.97
N GLN A 2 10.29 -22.60 65.95
CA GLN A 2 10.32 -23.43 64.76
C GLN A 2 11.25 -22.82 63.73
N THR A 3 12.35 -23.51 63.44
CA THR A 3 13.25 -23.20 62.34
C THR A 3 12.64 -23.79 61.06
N GLN A 4 12.11 -22.93 60.19
CA GLN A 4 11.73 -23.30 58.83
C GLN A 4 13.01 -23.59 58.03
N VAL A 5 13.14 -24.83 57.56
CA VAL A 5 14.08 -25.22 56.51
C VAL A 5 13.39 -24.96 55.17
N ILE A 6 13.89 -23.97 54.42
CA ILE A 6 13.45 -23.69 53.05
C ILE A 6 14.06 -24.78 52.15
N ALA A 7 13.19 -25.61 51.59
CA ALA A 7 13.52 -26.56 50.54
C ALA A 7 13.11 -26.00 49.17
N GLY A 8 13.99 -26.14 48.17
CA GLY A 8 13.59 -26.25 46.76
C GLY A 8 13.71 -24.99 45.91
N VAL A 9 14.93 -24.51 45.64
CA VAL A 9 15.19 -23.76 44.39
C VAL A 9 15.39 -24.79 43.27
N ARG A 10 14.33 -25.05 42.50
CA ARG A 10 14.45 -25.71 41.19
C ARG A 10 14.98 -24.67 40.21
N VAL A 11 16.23 -24.84 39.79
CA VAL A 11 16.82 -24.16 38.64
C VAL A 11 16.09 -24.66 37.38
N PRO A 12 15.44 -23.80 36.59
CA PRO A 12 14.88 -24.21 35.31
C PRO A 12 16.01 -24.52 34.33
N SER A 13 15.92 -25.72 33.77
CA SER A 13 16.77 -26.28 32.74
C SER A 13 16.99 -25.32 31.57
N THR A 14 18.26 -25.19 31.15
CA THR A 14 18.79 -24.49 29.97
C THR A 14 18.31 -25.09 28.63
N LYS A 15 17.00 -25.12 28.41
CA LYS A 15 16.36 -25.46 27.13
C LYS A 15 15.13 -24.58 26.88
N THR A 16 15.33 -23.27 26.83
CA THR A 16 14.34 -22.32 26.30
C THR A 16 15.08 -21.14 25.67
N LEU A 17 15.68 -21.39 24.51
CA LEU A 17 16.20 -20.38 23.59
C LEU A 17 16.34 -21.04 22.23
N ALA A 18 15.24 -21.63 21.76
CA ALA A 18 15.05 -21.86 20.33
C ALA A 18 14.32 -20.61 19.84
N LEU A 19 15.07 -19.77 19.13
CA LEU A 19 14.55 -18.70 18.30
C LEU A 19 13.50 -19.29 17.35
N SER A 20 12.22 -19.16 17.68
CA SER A 20 11.15 -19.27 16.70
C SER A 20 11.12 -17.95 15.94
N ILE A 21 11.95 -17.85 14.92
CA ILE A 21 11.71 -16.95 13.81
C ILE A 21 11.11 -17.84 12.72
N PRO A 22 9.78 -17.93 12.57
CA PRO A 22 9.23 -18.01 11.23
C PRO A 22 9.45 -16.64 10.61
N PRO A 23 10.26 -16.51 9.55
CA PRO A 23 10.15 -15.33 8.72
C PRO A 23 8.75 -15.41 8.11
N VAL A 24 7.95 -14.35 8.24
CA VAL A 24 6.83 -14.07 7.34
C VAL A 24 7.47 -13.95 5.95
N LEU A 25 7.67 -15.12 5.34
CA LEU A 25 8.51 -15.31 4.18
C LEU A 25 7.69 -14.82 3.00
N LEU A 26 8.09 -13.65 2.51
CA LEU A 26 8.50 -13.65 1.12
C LEU A 26 7.35 -13.95 0.14
N SER A 27 6.09 -13.51 0.34
CA SER A 27 5.19 -13.23 -0.79
C SER A 27 3.72 -12.94 -0.48
N ALA A 28 2.92 -12.08 -1.09
CA ALA A 28 2.91 -11.19 -2.29
C ALA A 28 4.03 -11.15 -3.36
N TYR A 29 5.31 -11.28 -3.03
CA TYR A 29 6.49 -11.68 -3.83
C TYR A 29 6.28 -12.71 -4.97
N LEU A 30 5.11 -13.33 -5.13
CA LEU A 30 4.64 -14.12 -6.26
C LEU A 30 3.19 -13.87 -6.70
N LEU A 31 2.43 -12.92 -6.15
CA LEU A 31 1.20 -12.45 -6.83
C LEU A 31 1.51 -11.96 -8.26
N TYR A 32 2.79 -11.66 -8.54
CA TYR A 32 3.28 -11.27 -9.86
C TYR A 32 4.29 -12.24 -10.53
N ARG A 33 4.35 -13.55 -10.24
CA ARG A 33 5.13 -14.42 -11.16
C ARG A 33 4.41 -14.76 -12.47
N LEU A 34 3.14 -14.37 -12.65
CA LEU A 34 2.29 -14.94 -13.68
C LEU A 34 1.37 -13.89 -14.36
N SER A 35 1.93 -13.16 -15.31
CA SER A 35 1.28 -13.00 -16.62
C SER A 35 2.39 -13.10 -17.68
N PRO A 36 2.50 -14.24 -18.37
CA PRO A 36 3.35 -14.41 -19.54
C PRO A 36 2.53 -14.06 -20.80
N LEU A 37 3.05 -13.44 -21.85
CA LEU A 37 3.72 -14.09 -22.99
C LEU A 37 4.04 -12.98 -24.03
N SER A 38 5.09 -12.96 -24.84
CA SER A 38 5.88 -14.00 -25.50
C SER A 38 7.09 -13.30 -26.15
N ALA A 39 8.24 -13.98 -26.20
CA ALA A 39 9.34 -13.51 -27.03
C ALA A 39 8.85 -13.39 -28.50
N PRO A 40 9.10 -12.27 -29.21
CA PRO A 40 8.73 -12.19 -30.61
C PRO A 40 9.52 -13.24 -31.39
N LYS A 41 8.79 -14.21 -31.96
CA LYS A 41 9.31 -15.06 -33.04
C LYS A 41 9.85 -14.12 -34.12
N LYS A 42 11.18 -14.09 -34.29
CA LYS A 42 11.84 -13.45 -35.44
C LYS A 42 11.25 -14.05 -36.71
N ARG A 43 10.41 -13.29 -37.40
CA ARG A 43 10.18 -13.48 -38.84
C ARG A 43 11.29 -12.74 -39.60
N PRO A 44 11.80 -13.31 -40.70
CA PRO A 44 12.96 -12.78 -41.40
C PRO A 44 12.66 -11.44 -42.06
N ARG A 45 13.57 -10.48 -41.91
CA ARG A 45 13.57 -9.22 -42.68
C ARG A 45 13.94 -9.53 -44.13
N SER A 46 13.11 -9.10 -45.06
CA SER A 46 13.50 -8.85 -46.45
C SER A 46 14.08 -7.44 -46.57
N PRO A 47 15.07 -7.19 -47.45
CA PRO A 47 15.82 -5.94 -47.48
C PRO A 47 15.09 -4.89 -48.32
N SER A 48 14.96 -3.66 -47.80
CA SER A 48 14.61 -2.49 -48.61
C SER A 48 15.76 -1.49 -48.60
N ASN A 49 16.41 -1.49 -49.75
CA ASN A 49 17.26 -0.51 -50.42
C ASN A 49 17.53 0.85 -49.73
N ASP A 50 18.82 1.19 -49.79
CA ASP A 50 19.41 2.51 -49.63
C ASP A 50 18.83 3.56 -50.58
N GLN A 51 18.72 4.79 -50.08
CA GLN A 51 19.13 6.06 -50.71
C GLN A 51 18.82 7.18 -49.70
N ALA A 52 19.80 7.69 -48.94
CA ALA A 52 20.84 8.67 -49.31
C ALA A 52 20.28 10.04 -49.73
N GLY A 53 20.46 11.04 -48.87
CA GLY A 53 20.27 12.46 -49.20
C GLY A 53 20.34 13.37 -47.97
N PRO A 54 21.46 14.09 -47.72
CA PRO A 54 21.67 14.91 -46.52
C PRO A 54 21.47 16.41 -46.80
N ALA A 55 21.16 17.18 -45.74
CA ALA A 55 21.47 18.61 -45.51
C ALA A 55 20.53 19.14 -44.42
N ARG A 56 20.85 20.06 -43.51
CA ARG A 56 22.01 20.91 -43.28
C ARG A 56 21.84 21.46 -41.86
N TRP A 57 22.93 21.55 -41.11
CA TRP A 57 23.00 22.38 -39.91
C TRP A 57 22.97 23.86 -40.30
N THR A 58 22.19 24.68 -39.59
CA THR A 58 22.56 26.06 -39.29
C THR A 58 22.14 26.42 -37.87
N ARG A 59 23.18 26.63 -37.07
CA ARG A 59 23.21 27.24 -35.74
C ARG A 59 23.14 28.76 -35.93
N ARG A 60 22.22 29.46 -35.25
CA ARG A 60 22.41 30.89 -34.97
C ARG A 60 21.81 31.25 -33.62
N SER A 61 22.71 31.70 -32.75
CA SER A 61 22.45 32.38 -31.47
C SER A 61 22.19 33.87 -31.71
N GLU A 62 21.27 34.46 -30.96
CA GLU A 62 21.17 35.87 -30.53
C GLU A 62 19.81 35.99 -29.80
N LEU A 63 19.73 36.03 -28.46
CA LEU A 63 19.95 37.11 -27.49
C LEU A 63 18.83 38.20 -27.46
N MET A 64 18.10 38.23 -26.33
CA MET A 64 17.14 39.24 -25.81
C MET A 64 15.79 39.33 -26.55
N THR A 65 14.63 39.41 -25.91
CA THR A 65 14.20 40.28 -24.80
C THR A 65 13.04 39.67 -23.97
N GLU A 66 12.85 40.22 -22.77
CA GLU A 66 11.66 40.07 -21.91
C GLU A 66 10.35 40.42 -22.65
N GLU A 67 9.30 39.62 -22.47
CA GLU A 67 7.96 40.02 -21.99
C GLU A 67 7.00 38.82 -21.99
N GLU A 68 5.93 38.98 -21.22
CA GLU A 68 4.94 38.01 -20.73
C GLU A 68 4.30 37.12 -21.81
N GLU A 69 4.09 35.84 -21.50
CA GLU A 69 2.96 35.10 -22.07
C GLU A 69 2.45 34.00 -21.14
N GLU A 70 1.12 33.96 -21.03
CA GLU A 70 0.31 33.06 -20.24
C GLU A 70 0.28 31.63 -20.80
N SER A 71 -0.09 30.71 -19.91
CA SER A 71 -0.76 29.43 -20.20
C SER A 71 0.04 28.33 -20.90
N GLU A 72 0.62 27.44 -20.09
CA GLU A 72 0.71 26.04 -20.47
C GLU A 72 0.15 25.19 -19.32
N THR A 73 -1.04 24.66 -19.56
CA THR A 73 -1.59 23.50 -18.86
C THR A 73 -0.65 22.33 -19.12
N SER A 74 0.09 21.92 -18.09
CA SER A 74 0.80 20.65 -18.11
C SER A 74 -0.22 19.51 -18.13
N GLU A 75 -0.45 18.94 -19.30
CA GLU A 75 -1.01 17.61 -19.46
C GLU A 75 -0.05 16.65 -18.76
N GLU A 76 -0.43 16.18 -17.57
CA GLU A 76 0.23 15.06 -16.91
C GLU A 76 -0.10 13.81 -17.75
N ASP A 77 0.91 13.32 -18.49
CA ASP A 77 0.87 12.07 -19.25
C ASP A 77 0.27 10.94 -18.40
N GLU A 78 -0.96 10.53 -18.72
CA GLU A 78 -1.57 9.33 -18.16
C GLU A 78 -0.87 8.12 -18.81
N GLU A 79 0.00 7.44 -18.07
CA GLU A 79 0.60 6.17 -18.51
C GLU A 79 -0.50 5.12 -18.69
N HIS A 80 -0.89 4.90 -19.95
CA HIS A 80 -1.85 3.90 -20.38
C HIS A 80 -1.18 2.52 -20.47
N GLU A 81 -1.65 1.57 -19.66
CA GLU A 81 -1.20 0.18 -19.69
C GLU A 81 -2.16 -0.63 -20.56
N ILE A 82 -1.66 -1.10 -21.72
CA ILE A 82 -2.44 -1.86 -22.71
C ILE A 82 -2.42 -3.34 -22.30
N ASN A 83 -3.61 -3.94 -22.12
CA ASN A 83 -3.74 -5.36 -21.74
C ASN A 83 -3.55 -6.33 -22.94
N GLU A 84 -3.55 -7.65 -22.69
CA GLU A 84 -3.41 -8.70 -23.71
C GLU A 84 -4.54 -8.72 -24.77
N GLU A 85 -5.62 -7.96 -24.56
CA GLU A 85 -6.74 -7.78 -25.48
C GLU A 85 -6.77 -6.39 -26.17
N GLY A 86 -5.77 -5.54 -25.93
CA GLY A 86 -5.69 -4.20 -26.52
C GLY A 86 -6.66 -3.16 -25.92
N LEU A 87 -7.33 -3.46 -24.80
CA LEU A 87 -8.23 -2.55 -24.11
C LEU A 87 -7.51 -1.83 -22.96
N GLU A 88 -7.64 -0.51 -22.96
CA GLU A 88 -7.10 0.37 -21.94
C GLU A 88 -7.93 0.27 -20.65
N LYS A 89 -7.27 0.01 -19.50
CA LYS A 89 -7.95 -0.04 -18.21
C LYS A 89 -8.25 1.37 -17.70
N LEU A 90 -9.53 1.66 -17.48
CA LEU A 90 -9.97 2.96 -16.99
C LEU A 90 -9.60 3.12 -15.49
N PRO A 91 -8.97 4.24 -15.08
CA PRO A 91 -8.45 4.40 -13.71
C PRO A 91 -9.48 4.18 -12.60
N PHE A 92 -10.74 4.57 -12.82
CA PHE A 92 -11.80 4.48 -11.81
C PHE A 92 -12.83 3.39 -12.10
N GLU A 93 -12.55 2.50 -13.06
CA GLU A 93 -13.30 1.24 -13.20
C GLU A 93 -12.83 0.25 -12.14
N TYR A 94 -13.77 -0.58 -11.70
CA TYR A 94 -13.54 -1.58 -10.66
C TYR A 94 -13.16 -2.91 -11.29
N TYR A 95 -12.13 -3.52 -10.73
CA TYR A 95 -11.63 -4.82 -11.13
C TYR A 95 -11.63 -5.76 -9.91
N CYS A 96 -11.77 -7.04 -10.17
CA CYS A 96 -11.68 -8.06 -9.13
C CYS A 96 -10.25 -8.11 -8.58
N ILE A 97 -10.15 -8.21 -7.26
CA ILE A 97 -8.92 -8.52 -6.52
C ILE A 97 -9.13 -9.82 -5.75
N PHE A 98 -8.05 -10.43 -5.25
CA PHE A 98 -8.20 -11.58 -4.36
C PHE A 98 -8.86 -11.19 -3.04
N ARG A 99 -9.49 -12.19 -2.40
CA ARG A 99 -9.85 -12.09 -0.99
C ARG A 99 -8.57 -11.83 -0.19
N PRO A 100 -8.50 -10.79 0.65
CA PRO A 100 -7.32 -10.54 1.47
C PRO A 100 -7.06 -11.72 2.41
N PHE A 101 -5.79 -12.09 2.61
CA PHE A 101 -5.44 -13.27 3.41
C PHE A 101 -5.93 -13.16 4.87
N PHE A 102 -5.81 -11.98 5.49
CA PHE A 102 -6.29 -11.75 6.86
C PHE A 102 -7.80 -12.03 7.02
N ASP A 103 -8.59 -11.90 5.95
CA ASP A 103 -10.02 -12.20 5.98
C ASP A 103 -10.29 -13.71 6.08
N ILE A 104 -9.41 -14.51 5.46
CA ILE A 104 -9.41 -15.97 5.51
C ILE A 104 -8.88 -16.44 6.88
N GLU A 105 -7.83 -15.81 7.39
CA GLU A 105 -7.31 -16.07 8.74
C GLU A 105 -8.39 -15.85 9.80
N ASN A 106 -9.08 -14.70 9.78
CA ASN A 106 -10.17 -14.43 10.72
C ASN A 106 -11.29 -15.47 10.65
N GLU A 107 -11.63 -15.95 9.44
CA GLU A 107 -12.64 -17.03 9.28
C GLU A 107 -12.13 -18.36 9.81
N ASN A 108 -10.84 -18.66 9.65
CA ASN A 108 -10.23 -19.87 10.17
C ASN A 108 -10.16 -19.85 11.70
N GLU A 109 -9.83 -18.71 12.31
CA GLU A 109 -9.76 -18.52 13.76
C GLU A 109 -11.11 -18.68 14.48
N ASP A 110 -12.24 -18.40 13.80
CA ASP A 110 -13.59 -18.55 14.38
C ASP A 110 -14.13 -19.99 14.33
N LYS A 111 -13.41 -20.92 13.66
CA LYS A 111 -13.77 -22.34 13.65
C LYS A 111 -13.43 -22.99 15.00
N ASP A 112 -14.11 -24.09 15.30
CA ASP A 112 -13.74 -24.97 16.41
C ASP A 112 -12.29 -25.44 16.26
N GLU A 113 -11.55 -25.59 17.37
CA GLU A 113 -10.11 -25.92 17.36
C GLU A 113 -9.76 -27.14 16.49
N ASP A 114 -10.65 -28.14 16.45
CA ASP A 114 -10.47 -29.36 15.64
C ASP A 114 -10.67 -29.14 14.12
N ASP A 115 -11.32 -28.04 13.72
CA ASP A 115 -11.59 -27.65 12.33
C ASP A 115 -10.66 -26.53 11.83
N GLN A 116 -9.82 -25.97 12.70
CA GLN A 116 -8.82 -24.97 12.33
C GLN A 116 -7.71 -25.63 11.52
N VAL A 117 -7.38 -25.02 10.40
CA VAL A 117 -6.22 -25.38 9.60
C VAL A 117 -5.02 -24.61 10.14
N ASP A 118 -3.84 -25.24 10.20
CA ASP A 118 -2.63 -24.51 10.59
C ASP A 118 -2.24 -23.43 9.55
N GLU A 119 -1.40 -22.49 9.96
CA GLU A 119 -1.04 -21.32 9.15
C GLU A 119 -0.37 -21.72 7.83
N ASP A 120 0.52 -22.72 7.84
CA ASP A 120 1.26 -23.16 6.65
C ASP A 120 0.31 -23.79 5.61
N ASP A 121 -0.60 -24.65 6.06
CA ASP A 121 -1.63 -25.26 5.21
C ASP A 121 -2.63 -24.22 4.69
N LEU A 122 -3.00 -23.22 5.50
CA LEU A 122 -3.87 -22.12 5.09
C LEU A 122 -3.21 -21.25 4.02
N ILE A 123 -1.92 -20.95 4.17
CA ILE A 123 -1.10 -20.26 3.17
C ILE A 123 -1.03 -21.09 1.89
N GLU A 124 -0.83 -22.41 1.97
CA GLU A 124 -0.80 -23.26 0.78
C GLU A 124 -2.15 -23.26 0.04
N GLN A 125 -3.27 -23.32 0.77
CA GLN A 125 -4.61 -23.23 0.20
C GLN A 125 -4.84 -21.88 -0.49
N TYR A 126 -4.49 -20.78 0.17
CA TYR A 126 -4.59 -19.45 -0.41
C TYR A 126 -3.73 -19.32 -1.67
N ASN A 127 -2.50 -19.80 -1.63
CA ASN A 127 -1.59 -19.79 -2.78
C ASN A 127 -2.15 -20.59 -3.97
N LYS A 128 -2.86 -21.70 -3.73
CA LYS A 128 -3.53 -22.45 -4.79
C LYS A 128 -4.66 -21.65 -5.44
N GLU A 129 -5.45 -20.93 -4.64
CA GLU A 129 -6.54 -20.08 -5.12
C GLU A 129 -6.02 -18.92 -5.98
N ILE A 130 -4.99 -18.20 -5.51
CA ILE A 130 -4.41 -17.08 -6.27
C ILE A 130 -3.69 -17.54 -7.56
N HIS A 131 -3.30 -18.81 -7.64
CA HIS A 131 -2.62 -19.39 -8.80
C HIS A 131 -3.54 -20.24 -9.69
N ALA A 132 -4.84 -20.22 -9.45
CA ALA A 132 -5.81 -20.95 -10.27
C ALA A 132 -5.82 -20.40 -11.71
N GLU A 133 -5.81 -21.29 -12.71
CA GLU A 133 -5.79 -20.90 -14.13
C GLU A 133 -7.04 -20.12 -14.55
N ASP A 134 -8.16 -20.33 -13.86
CA ASP A 134 -9.44 -19.67 -14.05
C ASP A 134 -9.63 -18.42 -13.17
N SER A 135 -8.55 -17.92 -12.55
CA SER A 135 -8.57 -16.72 -11.72
C SER A 135 -9.30 -15.56 -12.40
N ILE A 136 -10.14 -14.87 -11.63
CA ILE A 136 -10.86 -13.68 -12.06
C ILE A 136 -10.14 -12.38 -11.67
N GLU A 137 -8.94 -12.47 -11.09
CA GLU A 137 -8.14 -11.31 -10.73
C GLU A 137 -7.95 -10.38 -11.93
N ALA A 138 -8.05 -9.08 -11.68
CA ALA A 138 -7.85 -8.02 -12.65
C ALA A 138 -8.81 -8.08 -13.86
N LYS A 139 -9.85 -8.92 -13.82
CA LYS A 139 -11.01 -8.86 -14.72
C LYS A 139 -12.00 -7.79 -14.26
N PRO A 140 -12.78 -7.18 -15.17
CA PRO A 140 -13.75 -6.16 -14.80
C PRO A 140 -14.79 -6.68 -13.82
N ALA A 141 -14.99 -5.99 -12.69
CA ALA A 141 -15.93 -6.41 -11.64
C ALA A 141 -17.39 -6.52 -12.12
N ARG A 142 -17.74 -5.80 -13.20
CA ARG A 142 -19.07 -5.86 -13.81
C ARG A 142 -19.40 -7.23 -14.44
N GLU A 143 -18.38 -8.01 -14.77
CA GLU A 143 -18.51 -9.36 -15.34
C GLU A 143 -18.62 -10.44 -14.25
N HIS A 144 -18.40 -10.06 -12.99
CA HIS A 144 -18.38 -10.93 -11.81
C HIS A 144 -19.16 -10.29 -10.64
N PRO A 145 -20.47 -10.03 -10.78
CA PRO A 145 -21.25 -9.30 -9.77
C PRO A 145 -21.35 -10.00 -8.40
N GLU A 146 -21.13 -11.32 -8.36
CA GLU A 146 -21.05 -12.13 -7.14
C GLU A 146 -19.71 -11.96 -6.39
N HIS A 147 -18.66 -11.49 -7.07
CA HIS A 147 -17.35 -11.29 -6.48
C HIS A 147 -17.27 -9.94 -5.79
N ARG A 148 -17.27 -9.94 -4.46
CA ARG A 148 -17.27 -8.71 -3.66
C ARG A 148 -15.90 -8.04 -3.52
N TRP A 149 -14.82 -8.77 -3.76
CA TRP A 149 -13.46 -8.26 -3.56
C TRP A 149 -13.03 -7.46 -4.79
N VAL A 150 -13.21 -6.14 -4.71
CA VAL A 150 -12.99 -5.24 -5.85
C VAL A 150 -12.20 -4.01 -5.42
N ALA A 151 -11.45 -3.45 -6.36
CA ALA A 151 -10.77 -2.17 -6.19
C ALA A 151 -10.80 -1.37 -7.49
N MET A 152 -10.69 -0.05 -7.40
CA MET A 152 -10.44 0.76 -8.60
C MET A 152 -9.08 0.39 -9.21
N TRP A 153 -8.95 0.44 -10.53
CA TRP A 153 -7.65 0.18 -11.18
C TRP A 153 -6.54 1.12 -10.67
N GLU A 154 -6.86 2.40 -10.44
CA GLU A 154 -5.94 3.37 -9.84
C GLU A 154 -5.44 2.93 -8.46
N THR A 155 -6.30 2.30 -7.64
CA THR A 155 -5.91 1.74 -6.34
C THR A 155 -4.84 0.67 -6.52
N SER A 156 -5.08 -0.29 -7.42
CA SER A 156 -4.12 -1.36 -7.73
C SER A 156 -2.80 -0.82 -8.27
N LYS A 157 -2.83 0.17 -9.19
CA LYS A 157 -1.61 0.82 -9.71
C LYS A 157 -0.79 1.47 -8.59
N LEU A 158 -1.45 2.19 -7.68
CA LEU A 158 -0.80 2.84 -6.55
C LEU A 158 -0.20 1.81 -5.59
N PHE A 159 -0.97 0.77 -5.23
CA PHE A 159 -0.52 -0.34 -4.39
C PHE A 159 0.75 -1.00 -4.97
N SER A 160 0.70 -1.47 -6.22
CA SER A 160 1.84 -2.13 -6.86
C SER A 160 3.06 -1.22 -6.99
N THR A 161 2.85 0.08 -7.20
CA THR A 161 3.94 1.07 -7.22
C THR A 161 4.59 1.21 -5.84
N TRP A 162 3.79 1.28 -4.78
CA TRP A 162 4.31 1.46 -3.43
C TRP A 162 4.90 0.18 -2.84
N GLU A 163 4.33 -0.98 -3.12
CA GLU A 163 4.92 -2.28 -2.80
C GLU A 163 6.33 -2.38 -3.41
N ARG A 164 6.44 -2.11 -4.71
CA ARG A 164 7.72 -2.13 -5.42
C ARG A 164 8.73 -1.18 -4.79
N ARG A 165 8.31 0.05 -4.46
CA ARG A 165 9.17 1.04 -3.79
C ARG A 165 9.58 0.62 -2.38
N ALA A 166 8.70 -0.05 -1.63
CA ALA A 166 9.02 -0.58 -0.31
C ALA A 166 10.17 -1.59 -0.38
N SER A 167 10.19 -2.44 -1.41
CA SER A 167 11.28 -3.41 -1.63
C SER A 167 12.65 -2.74 -1.79
N TYR A 168 12.70 -1.52 -2.35
CA TYR A 168 13.95 -0.77 -2.53
C TYR A 168 14.52 -0.21 -1.23
N THR A 169 13.79 -0.32 -0.13
CA THR A 169 14.23 0.12 1.18
C THR A 169 14.86 -1.01 2.00
N ASN A 170 14.75 -2.27 1.56
CA ASN A 170 15.28 -3.42 2.29
C ASN A 170 16.68 -3.82 1.76
N PRO A 171 17.77 -3.56 2.51
CA PRO A 171 19.13 -3.91 2.08
C PRO A 171 19.35 -5.42 1.88
N GLU A 172 18.59 -6.27 2.57
CA GLU A 172 18.73 -7.73 2.47
C GLU A 172 18.40 -8.23 1.07
N PHE A 173 17.42 -7.60 0.40
CA PHE A 173 17.08 -7.93 -0.98
C PHE A 173 18.20 -7.62 -1.99
N PHE A 174 19.21 -6.85 -1.58
CA PHE A 174 20.38 -6.50 -2.39
C PHE A 174 21.68 -7.09 -1.84
N ASN A 175 21.62 -8.01 -0.86
CA ASN A 175 22.81 -8.56 -0.19
C ASN A 175 23.72 -7.44 0.39
N MET A 176 23.08 -6.44 1.02
CA MET A 176 23.74 -5.27 1.61
C MET A 176 23.43 -5.15 3.10
N TYR A 177 24.32 -4.47 3.83
CA TYR A 177 24.05 -3.96 5.17
C TYR A 177 24.36 -2.46 5.23
N ILE A 178 23.36 -1.65 5.55
CA ILE A 178 23.49 -0.18 5.63
C ILE A 178 23.47 0.28 7.09
N SER A 179 22.36 0.04 7.78
CA SER A 179 22.23 0.21 9.23
C SER A 179 21.01 -0.57 9.72
N LYS A 180 20.98 -0.89 11.02
CA LYS A 180 19.90 -1.67 11.65
C LYS A 180 18.50 -1.14 11.33
N ASN A 181 18.32 0.18 11.37
CA ASN A 181 17.00 0.81 11.22
C ASN A 181 16.77 1.34 9.78
N PHE A 182 17.62 0.98 8.81
CA PHE A 182 17.51 1.52 7.46
C PHE A 182 16.16 1.18 6.82
N HIS A 183 15.79 -0.10 6.80
CA HIS A 183 14.54 -0.55 6.21
C HIS A 183 13.32 0.04 6.94
N GLY A 184 13.29 -0.02 8.28
CA GLY A 184 12.20 0.58 9.06
C GLY A 184 12.00 2.07 8.78
N ASN A 185 13.08 2.84 8.69
CA ASN A 185 12.99 4.27 8.37
C ASN A 185 12.55 4.51 6.92
N GLY A 186 12.90 3.61 6.00
CA GLY A 186 12.38 3.63 4.63
C GLY A 186 10.88 3.35 4.58
N MET A 187 10.39 2.40 5.38
CA MET A 187 8.95 2.14 5.51
C MET A 187 8.20 3.35 6.09
N GLN A 188 8.78 4.03 7.08
CA GLN A 188 8.27 5.31 7.59
C GLN A 188 8.21 6.39 6.49
N GLU A 189 9.27 6.55 5.69
CA GLU A 189 9.31 7.48 4.55
C GLU A 189 8.25 7.12 3.48
N MET A 190 7.98 5.83 3.26
CA MET A 190 6.94 5.35 2.34
C MET A 190 5.53 5.78 2.78
N VAL A 191 5.17 5.56 4.05
CA VAL A 191 3.86 5.98 4.57
C VAL A 191 3.72 7.51 4.54
N GLU A 192 4.79 8.24 4.83
CA GLU A 192 4.83 9.70 4.69
C GLU A 192 4.57 10.16 3.25
N ASN A 193 5.20 9.52 2.26
CA ASN A 193 4.99 9.81 0.85
C ASN A 193 3.54 9.54 0.41
N MET A 194 2.91 8.49 0.94
CA MET A 194 1.49 8.23 0.65
C MET A 194 0.57 9.30 1.26
N LEU A 195 0.85 9.75 2.49
CA LEU A 195 0.12 10.84 3.12
C LEU A 195 0.33 12.18 2.37
N ILE A 196 1.51 12.40 1.80
CA ILE A 196 1.78 13.54 0.90
C ILE A 196 0.94 13.42 -0.38
N ALA A 197 0.82 12.22 -0.97
CA ALA A 197 -0.04 12.00 -2.13
C ALA A 197 -1.50 12.31 -1.82
N PHE A 198 -1.99 11.86 -0.66
CA PHE A 198 -3.33 12.23 -0.17
C PHE A 198 -3.47 13.75 0.02
N ASP A 199 -2.50 14.41 0.69
CA ASP A 199 -2.55 15.85 0.93
C ASP A 199 -2.58 16.65 -0.37
N ARG A 200 -1.85 16.21 -1.39
CA ARG A 200 -1.83 16.83 -2.72
C ARG A 200 -3.23 16.85 -3.32
N GLU A 201 -3.93 15.72 -3.33
CA GLU A 201 -5.31 15.64 -3.83
C GLU A 201 -6.28 16.41 -2.93
N PHE A 202 -6.17 16.24 -1.61
CA PHE A 202 -7.02 16.92 -0.64
C PHE A 202 -6.87 18.44 -0.68
N SER A 203 -5.71 18.97 -1.05
CA SER A 203 -5.42 20.41 -1.08
C SER A 203 -5.77 21.08 -2.41
N ARG A 204 -6.21 20.32 -3.44
CA ARG A 204 -6.65 20.90 -4.71
C ARG A 204 -7.80 21.91 -4.50
N LYS A 205 -7.72 23.03 -5.24
CA LYS A 205 -8.72 24.12 -5.21
C LYS A 205 -10.03 23.70 -5.86
N LYS A 206 -9.94 23.09 -7.04
CA LYS A 206 -11.07 22.45 -7.73
C LYS A 206 -11.19 21.02 -7.21
N ARG A 207 -12.41 20.63 -6.86
CA ARG A 207 -12.76 19.25 -6.45
C ARG A 207 -13.91 18.81 -7.33
N ASP A 208 -13.57 18.22 -8.46
CA ASP A 208 -14.55 17.48 -9.23
C ASP A 208 -14.62 16.03 -8.74
N LYS A 209 -15.49 15.26 -9.38
CA LYS A 209 -15.69 13.86 -9.08
C LYS A 209 -14.43 13.01 -9.34
N LYS A 210 -13.62 13.35 -10.34
CA LYS A 210 -12.36 12.66 -10.67
C LYS A 210 -11.35 12.84 -9.54
N ASN A 211 -11.19 14.05 -9.01
CA ASN A 211 -10.31 14.29 -7.86
C ASN A 211 -10.75 13.52 -6.61
N VAL A 212 -12.06 13.49 -6.34
CA VAL A 212 -12.60 12.77 -5.18
C VAL A 212 -12.38 11.25 -5.33
N LYS A 213 -12.58 10.68 -6.52
CA LYS A 213 -12.28 9.26 -6.79
C LYS A 213 -10.78 8.95 -6.67
N ARG A 214 -9.89 9.80 -7.19
CA ARG A 214 -8.44 9.63 -7.04
C ARG A 214 -8.00 9.69 -5.57
N MET A 215 -8.52 10.63 -4.80
CA MET A 215 -8.28 10.71 -3.36
C MET A 215 -8.78 9.45 -2.63
N TRP A 216 -9.92 8.89 -3.03
CA TRP A 216 -10.40 7.63 -2.49
C TRP A 216 -9.48 6.46 -2.86
N ALA A 217 -9.04 6.36 -4.13
CA ALA A 217 -8.11 5.34 -4.58
C ALA A 217 -6.78 5.36 -3.80
N ILE A 218 -6.27 6.55 -3.46
CA ILE A 218 -5.10 6.72 -2.58
C ILE A 218 -5.35 6.13 -1.19
N LEU A 219 -6.51 6.40 -0.58
CA LEU A 219 -6.85 5.88 0.76
C LEU A 219 -7.01 4.35 0.75
N ALA A 220 -7.68 3.82 -0.26
CA ALA A 220 -7.82 2.38 -0.46
C ALA A 220 -6.44 1.71 -0.63
N ALA A 221 -5.56 2.30 -1.44
CA ALA A 221 -4.23 1.76 -1.70
C ALA A 221 -3.32 1.83 -0.47
N ILE A 222 -3.44 2.89 0.35
CA ILE A 222 -2.69 3.02 1.61
C ILE A 222 -3.04 1.84 2.51
N MET A 223 -4.33 1.54 2.64
CA MET A 223 -4.79 0.51 3.54
C MET A 223 -4.46 -0.90 3.04
N GLN A 224 -4.64 -1.17 1.74
CA GLN A 224 -4.19 -2.43 1.16
C GLN A 224 -2.69 -2.63 1.41
N TRP A 225 -1.87 -1.60 1.18
CA TRP A 225 -0.43 -1.67 1.44
C TRP A 225 -0.10 -1.92 2.92
N LEU A 226 -0.82 -1.29 3.84
CA LEU A 226 -0.59 -1.48 5.28
C LEU A 226 -1.00 -2.87 5.79
N LEU A 227 -1.86 -3.58 5.07
CA LEU A 227 -2.30 -4.93 5.43
C LEU A 227 -1.44 -6.02 4.78
N GLU A 228 -0.94 -5.78 3.57
CA GLU A 228 -0.18 -6.77 2.80
C GLU A 228 1.34 -6.74 3.06
N ILE A 229 1.87 -5.60 3.52
CA ILE A 229 3.32 -5.42 3.65
C ILE A 229 3.80 -5.70 5.07
N PRO A 230 4.87 -6.50 5.27
CA PRO A 230 5.42 -6.75 6.61
C PRO A 230 5.88 -5.47 7.33
N LEU A 231 5.15 -5.07 8.37
CA LEU A 231 5.38 -3.80 9.08
C LEU A 231 6.34 -3.91 10.28
N HIS A 232 6.85 -5.10 10.62
CA HIS A 232 7.70 -5.29 11.82
C HIS A 232 8.90 -4.33 11.86
N SER A 233 9.57 -4.11 10.72
CA SER A 233 10.70 -3.18 10.66
C SER A 233 10.29 -1.73 10.90
N TRP A 234 9.08 -1.35 10.46
CA TRP A 234 8.53 0.00 10.65
C TRP A 234 8.22 0.29 12.12
N PHE A 235 7.58 -0.66 12.82
CA PHE A 235 7.26 -0.53 14.24
C PHE A 235 8.52 -0.47 15.13
N ASN A 236 9.63 -1.05 14.66
CA ASN A 236 10.91 -1.07 15.37
C ASN A 236 11.89 0.07 14.99
N THR A 237 11.41 1.18 14.44
CA THR A 237 12.24 2.33 14.01
C THR A 237 12.91 3.11 15.14
N GLY A 238 12.41 2.96 16.38
CA GLY A 238 12.95 3.62 17.57
C GLY A 238 12.42 5.03 17.83
N ASP A 239 11.44 5.51 17.05
CA ASP A 239 10.73 6.77 17.27
C ASP A 239 9.22 6.52 17.45
N PRO A 240 8.78 6.06 18.65
CA PRO A 240 7.40 5.68 18.90
C PRO A 240 6.44 6.86 18.76
N LYS A 241 6.88 8.09 19.06
CA LYS A 241 6.04 9.29 18.93
C LYS A 241 5.77 9.63 17.47
N LYS A 242 6.78 9.50 16.60
CA LYS A 242 6.60 9.70 15.16
C LYS A 242 5.70 8.62 14.59
N LEU A 243 5.87 7.36 15.00
CA LEU A 243 5.02 6.26 14.61
C LEU A 243 3.56 6.51 14.98
N GLU A 244 3.27 6.80 16.25
CA GLU A 244 1.91 7.11 16.74
C GLU A 244 1.29 8.32 16.01
N THR A 245 2.10 9.36 15.74
CA THR A 245 1.61 10.52 14.98
C THR A 245 1.27 10.13 13.53
N THR A 246 2.07 9.25 12.93
CA THR A 246 1.89 8.79 11.54
C THR A 246 0.66 7.90 11.42
N THR A 247 0.48 6.92 12.29
CA THR A 247 -0.71 6.04 12.30
C THR A 247 -1.98 6.84 12.59
N GLY A 248 -1.92 7.81 13.51
CA GLY A 248 -3.01 8.76 13.74
C GLY A 248 -3.35 9.64 12.53
N LEU A 249 -2.37 9.96 11.68
CA LEU A 249 -2.61 10.69 10.43
C LEU A 249 -3.22 9.80 9.34
N VAL A 250 -2.85 8.52 9.24
CA VAL A 250 -3.50 7.56 8.33
C VAL A 250 -5.01 7.51 8.60
N GLY A 251 -5.40 7.37 9.87
CA GLY A 251 -6.80 7.44 10.28
C GLY A 251 -7.48 8.78 9.99
N ARG A 252 -6.77 9.89 10.21
CA ARG A 252 -7.29 11.23 9.91
C ARG A 252 -7.49 11.45 8.41
N ALA A 253 -6.61 10.90 7.58
CA ALA A 253 -6.73 10.96 6.12
C ALA A 253 -8.03 10.26 5.69
N LEU A 254 -8.32 9.07 6.23
CA LEU A 254 -9.57 8.36 5.94
C LEU A 254 -10.80 9.20 6.28
N VAL A 255 -10.95 9.65 7.53
CA VAL A 255 -12.16 10.38 7.94
C VAL A 255 -12.31 11.71 7.18
N SER A 256 -11.19 12.29 6.75
CA SER A 256 -11.17 13.46 5.85
C SER A 256 -11.63 13.10 4.45
N GLY A 257 -11.20 11.97 3.89
CA GLY A 257 -11.69 11.45 2.62
C GLY A 257 -13.19 11.12 2.64
N LEU A 258 -13.68 10.47 3.70
CA LEU A 258 -15.11 10.17 3.89
C LEU A 258 -15.96 11.45 3.95
N ASN A 259 -15.49 12.49 4.63
CA ASN A 259 -16.14 13.79 4.62
C ASN A 259 -16.22 14.37 3.20
N GLU A 260 -15.17 14.22 2.38
CA GLU A 260 -15.18 14.72 1.01
C GLU A 260 -16.08 13.89 0.07
N LEU A 261 -16.17 12.57 0.28
CA LEU A 261 -17.19 11.74 -0.38
C LEU A 261 -18.60 12.24 -0.05
N ASP A 262 -18.86 12.58 1.21
CA ASP A 262 -20.14 13.14 1.66
C ASP A 262 -20.43 14.51 1.00
N ARG A 263 -19.43 15.40 0.93
CA ARG A 263 -19.54 16.68 0.20
C ARG A 263 -19.85 16.48 -1.27
N ALA A 264 -19.30 15.44 -1.88
CA ALA A 264 -19.52 15.08 -3.29
C ALA A 264 -20.80 14.24 -3.50
N ARG A 265 -21.56 13.94 -2.44
CA ARG A 265 -22.75 13.06 -2.45
C ARG A 265 -22.47 11.63 -2.92
N LEU A 266 -21.23 11.18 -2.72
CA LEU A 266 -20.75 9.83 -3.02
C LEU A 266 -20.69 8.93 -1.78
N LEU A 267 -20.93 9.46 -0.57
CA LEU A 267 -20.97 8.65 0.65
C LEU A 267 -22.33 7.93 0.79
N LYS A 268 -22.52 6.84 0.05
CA LYS A 268 -23.71 5.97 0.12
C LYS A 268 -23.36 4.53 -0.22
N ALA A 269 -24.11 3.58 0.32
CA ALA A 269 -23.96 2.15 0.01
C ALA A 269 -24.15 1.82 -1.48
N ASP A 270 -25.02 2.56 -2.19
CA ASP A 270 -25.33 2.39 -3.62
C ASP A 270 -24.54 3.35 -4.53
N SER A 271 -23.49 3.97 -4.02
CA SER A 271 -22.71 4.94 -4.78
C SER A 271 -21.80 4.29 -5.83
N GLU A 272 -21.19 5.12 -6.67
CA GLU A 272 -20.12 4.69 -7.58
C GLU A 272 -18.83 4.25 -6.87
N ILE A 273 -18.72 4.45 -5.55
CA ILE A 273 -17.61 3.96 -4.74
C ILE A 273 -17.98 2.57 -4.23
N LYS A 274 -17.73 1.54 -5.04
CA LYS A 274 -18.19 0.17 -4.81
C LYS A 274 -17.48 -0.55 -3.66
N ASP A 275 -16.23 -0.18 -3.38
CA ASP A 275 -15.39 -0.75 -2.32
C ASP A 275 -15.51 0.00 -0.99
N LEU A 276 -16.51 0.88 -0.82
CA LEU A 276 -16.64 1.71 0.38
C LEU A 276 -16.73 0.88 1.66
N GLY A 277 -17.63 -0.11 1.72
CA GLY A 277 -17.76 -0.99 2.89
C GLY A 277 -16.47 -1.76 3.17
N LEU A 278 -15.89 -2.33 2.12
CA LEU A 278 -14.68 -3.14 2.18
C LEU A 278 -13.50 -2.35 2.77
N VAL A 279 -13.18 -1.19 2.20
CA VAL A 279 -12.09 -0.33 2.68
C VAL A 279 -12.32 0.12 4.12
N LEU A 280 -13.57 0.45 4.50
CA LEU A 280 -13.84 0.80 5.90
C LEU A 280 -13.53 -0.35 6.86
N THR A 281 -13.84 -1.59 6.47
CA THR A 281 -13.48 -2.76 7.29
C THR A 281 -11.98 -3.01 7.36
N PHE A 282 -11.24 -2.74 6.29
CA PHE A 282 -9.78 -2.82 6.31
C PHE A 282 -9.17 -1.89 7.37
N TYR A 283 -9.64 -0.64 7.43
CA TYR A 283 -9.16 0.31 8.44
C TYR A 283 -9.55 -0.08 9.87
N LEU A 284 -10.74 -0.66 10.07
CA LEU A 284 -11.16 -1.15 11.38
C LEU A 284 -10.33 -2.35 11.83
N HIS A 285 -10.08 -3.30 10.93
CA HIS A 285 -9.19 -4.43 11.17
C HIS A 285 -7.79 -3.94 11.51
N TRP A 286 -7.19 -3.08 10.69
CA TRP A 286 -5.85 -2.52 10.94
C TRP A 286 -5.73 -1.81 12.30
N ALA A 287 -6.75 -1.02 12.67
CA ALA A 287 -6.75 -0.33 13.95
C ALA A 287 -6.87 -1.28 15.15
N ASP A 288 -7.64 -2.37 15.01
CA ASP A 288 -7.75 -3.42 16.02
C ASP A 288 -6.43 -4.19 16.17
N SER A 289 -5.79 -4.56 15.05
CA SER A 289 -4.48 -5.21 15.05
C SER A 289 -3.41 -4.35 15.73
N LEU A 290 -3.38 -3.04 15.47
CA LEU A 290 -2.46 -2.10 16.14
C LEU A 290 -2.73 -1.97 17.65
N LYS A 291 -4.00 -2.00 18.07
CA LYS A 291 -4.34 -2.00 19.49
C LYS A 291 -3.86 -3.27 20.18
N ASN A 292 -4.07 -4.43 19.54
CA ASN A 292 -3.78 -5.73 20.13
C ASN A 292 -2.28 -6.07 20.15
N ILE A 293 -1.53 -5.65 19.12
CA ILE A 293 -0.10 -5.94 18.99
C ILE A 293 0.77 -4.89 19.71
N ASP A 294 0.50 -3.60 19.48
CA ASP A 294 1.38 -2.51 19.89
C ASP A 294 0.77 -1.59 20.97
N GLY A 295 -0.46 -1.86 21.41
CA GLY A 295 -1.18 -1.00 22.34
C GLY A 295 -1.52 0.38 21.76
N ILE A 296 -1.45 0.54 20.44
CA ILE A 296 -1.71 1.82 19.76
C ILE A 296 -3.21 1.95 19.54
N GLU A 297 -3.86 2.75 20.38
CA GLU A 297 -5.28 3.06 20.23
C GLU A 297 -5.50 4.19 19.22
N LEU A 298 -6.28 3.90 18.18
CA LEU A 298 -6.58 4.85 17.12
C LEU A 298 -8.01 5.41 17.29
N PRO A 299 -8.17 6.70 17.60
CA PRO A 299 -9.47 7.26 17.99
C PRO A 299 -10.48 7.31 16.83
N PHE A 300 -10.04 7.18 15.57
CA PHE A 300 -10.87 7.38 14.39
C PHE A 300 -11.90 6.27 14.14
N CYS A 301 -11.78 5.11 14.81
CA CYS A 301 -12.68 3.97 14.60
C CYS A 301 -14.14 4.34 14.84
N LYS A 302 -14.40 5.17 15.85
CA LYS A 302 -15.73 5.71 16.15
C LYS A 302 -16.29 6.50 14.96
N GLU A 303 -15.48 7.39 14.39
CA GLU A 303 -15.87 8.21 13.25
C GLU A 303 -16.13 7.35 12.01
N VAL A 304 -15.33 6.31 11.78
CA VAL A 304 -15.54 5.35 10.68
C VAL A 304 -16.91 4.69 10.79
N VAL A 305 -17.26 4.15 11.96
CA VAL A 305 -18.58 3.54 12.18
C VAL A 305 -19.69 4.58 12.03
N ALA A 306 -19.49 5.81 12.51
CA ALA A 306 -20.48 6.88 12.35
C ALA A 306 -20.70 7.26 10.88
N TYR A 307 -19.64 7.27 10.06
CA TYR A 307 -19.74 7.47 8.61
C TYR A 307 -20.42 6.30 7.91
N ALA A 308 -20.08 5.06 8.26
CA ALA A 308 -20.72 3.86 7.70
C ALA A 308 -22.23 3.86 7.96
N LYS A 309 -22.64 4.14 9.20
CA LYS A 309 -24.06 4.29 9.57
C LYS A 309 -24.75 5.43 8.83
N LYS A 310 -24.05 6.55 8.59
CA LYS A 310 -24.59 7.65 7.77
C LYS A 310 -24.77 7.25 6.30
N ALA A 311 -23.85 6.46 5.77
CA ALA A 311 -23.85 5.98 4.39
C ALA A 311 -24.87 4.85 4.14
N GLY A 312 -25.45 4.27 5.21
CA GLY A 312 -26.30 3.09 5.12
C GLY A 312 -25.54 1.81 4.80
N ILE A 313 -24.25 1.74 5.18
CA ILE A 313 -23.42 0.55 4.97
C ILE A 313 -23.75 -0.51 6.01
N ASP A 314 -24.02 -1.71 5.54
CA ASP A 314 -24.09 -2.92 6.35
C ASP A 314 -22.73 -3.64 6.29
N PHE A 315 -22.04 -3.75 7.43
CA PHE A 315 -20.74 -4.40 7.50
C PHE A 315 -20.79 -5.91 7.35
N LYS A 316 -21.96 -6.53 7.58
CA LYS A 316 -22.13 -7.96 7.35
C LYS A 316 -22.09 -8.28 5.85
N GLU A 317 -22.74 -7.45 5.05
CA GLU A 317 -22.86 -7.65 3.61
C GLU A 317 -21.67 -7.08 2.84
N ALA A 318 -21.24 -5.86 3.19
CA ALA A 318 -20.23 -5.11 2.43
C ALA A 318 -18.81 -5.18 3.01
N GLY A 319 -18.61 -5.92 4.10
CA GLY A 319 -17.38 -5.95 4.87
C GLY A 319 -16.61 -7.26 4.83
N CYS A 320 -15.45 -7.23 5.48
CA CYS A 320 -14.66 -8.41 5.84
C CYS A 320 -15.38 -9.29 6.87
N TYR A 321 -15.00 -10.56 6.93
CA TYR A 321 -15.34 -11.50 7.99
C TYR A 321 -15.07 -10.90 9.37
N GLY A 322 -16.00 -11.07 10.31
CA GLY A 322 -15.91 -10.54 11.68
C GLY A 322 -16.04 -9.01 11.82
N ALA A 323 -16.31 -8.27 10.74
CA ALA A 323 -16.41 -6.81 10.81
C ALA A 323 -17.59 -6.34 11.66
N GLU A 324 -18.74 -7.02 11.61
CA GLU A 324 -19.92 -6.66 12.40
C GLU A 324 -19.63 -6.85 13.90
N GLU A 325 -18.95 -7.93 14.26
CA GLU A 325 -18.53 -8.30 15.61
C GLU A 325 -17.56 -7.27 16.18
N LYS A 326 -16.58 -6.83 15.38
CA LYS A 326 -15.65 -5.76 15.75
C LYS A 326 -16.38 -4.44 16.01
N VAL A 327 -17.40 -4.11 15.21
CA VAL A 327 -18.24 -2.92 15.46
C VAL A 327 -19.05 -3.07 16.74
N LYS A 328 -19.67 -4.23 16.97
CA LYS A 328 -20.40 -4.53 18.22
C LYS A 328 -19.49 -4.41 19.44
N ALA A 329 -18.27 -4.93 19.38
CA ALA A 329 -17.27 -4.82 20.44
C ALA A 329 -16.90 -3.35 20.70
N LEU A 330 -16.65 -2.56 19.65
CA LEU A 330 -16.41 -1.13 19.79
C LEU A 330 -17.58 -0.40 20.45
N GLU A 331 -18.83 -0.67 20.03
CA GLU A 331 -20.02 -0.04 20.64
C GLU A 331 -20.27 -0.47 22.08
N LYS A 332 -19.81 -1.66 22.48
CA LYS A 332 -19.83 -2.11 23.87
C LYS A 332 -18.84 -1.31 24.72
N ASP A 333 -17.65 -1.03 24.18
CA ASP A 333 -16.59 -0.32 24.89
C ASP A 333 -16.86 1.19 25.03
N ILE A 334 -17.29 1.85 23.95
CA ILE A 334 -17.46 3.32 23.92
C ILE A 334 -18.91 3.79 23.87
N GLY A 335 -19.86 2.86 23.97
CA GLY A 335 -21.29 3.09 23.86
C GLY A 335 -21.77 3.20 22.41
N ARG A 336 -23.10 3.19 22.25
CA ARG A 336 -23.76 3.22 20.94
C ARG A 336 -23.31 4.42 20.09
N ILE A 337 -22.75 4.11 18.93
CA ILE A 337 -22.29 5.06 17.93
C ILE A 337 -23.47 5.43 17.03
N LYS A 338 -23.79 6.72 16.99
CA LYS A 338 -24.85 7.27 16.12
C LYS A 338 -24.30 7.57 14.72
N PRO A 339 -25.15 7.59 13.69
CA PRO A 339 -24.78 8.14 12.39
C PRO A 339 -24.17 9.54 12.54
N LEU A 340 -23.17 9.83 11.73
CA LEU A 340 -22.46 11.10 11.81
C LEU A 340 -23.42 12.29 11.60
N SER A 341 -23.46 13.20 12.56
CA SER A 341 -24.38 14.35 12.54
C SER A 341 -23.83 15.55 11.76
N GLY A 342 -24.74 16.43 11.35
CA GLY A 342 -24.46 17.68 10.68
C GLY A 342 -24.12 17.54 9.20
N SER A 343 -24.13 18.68 8.50
CA SER A 343 -23.69 18.75 7.11
C SER A 343 -22.18 18.54 7.00
N PRO A 344 -21.69 17.94 5.90
CA PRO A 344 -20.26 17.87 5.65
C PRO A 344 -19.71 19.28 5.42
N LYS A 345 -18.48 19.53 5.90
CA LYS A 345 -17.83 20.86 5.80
C LYS A 345 -16.38 20.71 5.39
N ALA A 346 -15.83 21.74 4.75
CA ALA A 346 -14.42 21.73 4.36
C ALA A 346 -13.53 21.53 5.60
N ASP A 347 -12.56 20.61 5.47
CA ASP A 347 -11.56 20.32 6.51
C ASP A 347 -12.17 20.01 7.90
N ARG A 348 -13.31 19.28 7.94
CA ARG A 348 -14.03 18.91 9.18
C ARG A 348 -13.11 18.35 10.26
N TRP A 349 -12.13 17.55 9.85
CA TRP A 349 -11.22 16.83 10.74
C TRP A 349 -9.84 17.48 10.84
N GLU A 350 -9.71 18.75 10.44
CA GLU A 350 -8.51 19.57 10.60
C GLU A 350 -7.25 18.92 10.02
N TRP A 351 -7.41 18.19 8.90
CA TRP A 351 -6.32 17.54 8.19
C TRP A 351 -5.21 18.54 7.90
N LYS A 352 -5.55 19.68 7.29
CA LYS A 352 -4.54 20.68 6.89
C LYS A 352 -3.71 21.18 8.05
N ARG A 353 -4.33 21.36 9.23
CA ARG A 353 -3.63 21.85 10.42
C ARG A 353 -2.72 20.78 11.00
N LYS A 354 -3.21 19.54 11.12
CA LYS A 354 -2.48 18.43 11.72
C LYS A 354 -1.34 17.94 10.82
N PHE A 355 -1.58 17.81 9.52
CA PHE A 355 -0.57 17.42 8.54
C PHE A 355 0.56 18.45 8.42
N ARG A 356 0.23 19.75 8.34
CA ARG A 356 1.26 20.82 8.37
C ARG A 356 2.07 20.85 9.66
N LYS A 357 1.45 20.56 10.80
CA LYS A 357 2.19 20.43 12.07
C LYS A 357 3.17 19.26 11.99
N PHE A 358 2.72 18.09 11.53
CA PHE A 358 3.57 16.92 11.37
C PHE A 358 4.74 17.17 10.42
N ALA A 359 4.49 17.76 9.25
CA ALA A 359 5.51 18.11 8.26
C ALA A 359 6.51 19.19 8.71
N ARG A 360 6.17 19.95 9.76
CA ARG A 360 7.08 20.93 10.39
C ARG A 360 7.88 20.30 11.51
N ASP A 361 7.22 19.49 12.33
CA ASP A 361 7.85 18.84 13.49
C ASP A 361 8.81 17.72 13.03
N TYR A 362 8.53 17.10 11.88
CA TYR A 362 9.37 16.10 11.24
C TYR A 362 9.67 16.50 9.80
N LYS A 363 10.89 16.25 9.33
CA LYS A 363 11.16 16.25 7.89
C LYS A 363 10.56 14.98 7.31
N ILE A 364 9.49 15.12 6.54
CA ILE A 364 8.70 13.99 6.02
C ILE A 364 8.92 13.76 4.52
N GLY A 365 8.78 12.50 4.13
CA GLY A 365 8.86 12.05 2.74
C GLY A 365 10.24 12.19 2.12
N GLY A 366 10.31 11.84 0.84
CA GLY A 366 11.55 11.84 0.06
C GLY A 366 11.89 10.45 -0.48
N GLU A 367 13.16 10.26 -0.83
CA GLU A 367 13.70 9.02 -1.37
C GLU A 367 15.03 8.63 -0.70
N LYS A 368 15.25 9.10 0.54
CA LYS A 368 16.54 8.94 1.24
C LYS A 368 16.88 7.47 1.43
N TYR A 369 15.86 6.63 1.63
CA TYR A 369 16.03 5.21 1.89
C TYR A 369 15.86 4.34 0.65
N ASN A 370 15.70 4.95 -0.54
CA ASN A 370 15.62 4.22 -1.80
C ASN A 370 17.02 3.82 -2.29
N ILE A 371 17.35 2.52 -2.21
CA ILE A 371 18.65 1.97 -2.62
C ILE A 371 18.94 2.22 -4.11
N LEU A 372 17.92 2.31 -4.96
CA LEU A 372 18.12 2.57 -6.40
C LEU A 372 18.65 3.98 -6.66
N LYS A 373 18.41 4.93 -5.73
CA LYS A 373 18.90 6.32 -5.82
C LYS A 373 20.32 6.48 -5.29
N MET A 374 20.90 5.46 -4.67
CA MET A 374 22.31 5.47 -4.29
C MET A 374 23.20 5.37 -5.53
N SER A 375 24.37 6.01 -5.48
CA SER A 375 25.40 5.78 -6.50
C SER A 375 25.90 4.33 -6.46
N ARG A 376 26.44 3.85 -7.59
CA ARG A 376 27.02 2.50 -7.70
C ARG A 376 28.11 2.26 -6.66
N SER A 377 28.97 3.24 -6.42
CA SER A 377 30.04 3.15 -5.41
C SER A 377 29.49 3.10 -3.98
N GLN A 378 28.43 3.85 -3.67
CA GLN A 378 27.75 3.75 -2.38
C GLN A 378 27.15 2.36 -2.17
N ARG A 379 26.43 1.81 -3.16
CA ARG A 379 25.87 0.45 -3.03
C ARG A 379 26.96 -0.59 -2.82
N ALA A 380 28.04 -0.53 -3.62
CA ALA A 380 29.19 -1.42 -3.46
C ALA A 380 29.83 -1.31 -2.06
N SER A 381 29.89 -0.12 -1.46
CA SER A 381 30.46 0.05 -0.12
C SER A 381 29.67 -0.69 0.98
N TYR A 382 28.34 -0.78 0.84
CA TYR A 382 27.44 -1.46 1.77
C TYR A 382 27.21 -2.93 1.44
N ALA A 383 27.50 -3.37 0.22
CA ALA A 383 27.43 -4.77 -0.18
C ALA A 383 28.43 -5.63 0.61
N HIS A 384 28.05 -6.88 0.88
CA HIS A 384 28.90 -7.83 1.60
C HIS A 384 30.15 -8.22 0.80
N ASP A 385 30.03 -8.35 -0.53
CA ASP A 385 31.11 -8.72 -1.44
C ASP A 385 31.89 -7.51 -2.02
N LYS A 386 31.52 -6.29 -1.61
CA LYS A 386 32.08 -5.02 -2.08
C LYS A 386 31.88 -4.73 -3.57
N LYS A 387 30.86 -5.33 -4.20
CA LYS A 387 30.45 -5.06 -5.58
C LYS A 387 29.07 -4.41 -5.62
N ASP A 388 28.79 -3.63 -6.66
CA ASP A 388 27.45 -3.07 -6.86
C ASP A 388 26.47 -4.22 -7.17
N PRO A 389 25.46 -4.50 -6.32
CA PRO A 389 24.49 -5.57 -6.56
C PRO A 389 23.61 -5.30 -7.78
N LEU A 390 23.66 -4.08 -8.33
CA LEU A 390 22.91 -3.65 -9.51
C LEU A 390 23.84 -3.25 -10.67
N ALA A 391 25.06 -3.79 -10.71
CA ALA A 391 26.05 -3.49 -11.74
C ALA A 391 25.49 -3.65 -13.17
N ASP A 392 24.71 -4.71 -13.39
CA ASP A 392 24.16 -5.06 -14.71
C ASP A 392 22.81 -4.39 -15.03
N VAL A 393 22.24 -3.62 -14.09
CA VAL A 393 20.98 -2.91 -14.30
C VAL A 393 21.25 -1.57 -15.00
N PRO A 394 20.57 -1.26 -16.12
CA PRO A 394 20.72 0.02 -16.81
C PRO A 394 20.33 1.21 -15.92
N ASP A 395 21.06 2.32 -16.04
CA ASP A 395 20.80 3.53 -15.24
C ASP A 395 19.38 4.07 -15.45
N LYS A 396 18.84 3.94 -16.66
CA LYS A 396 17.45 4.30 -16.97
C LYS A 396 16.45 3.55 -16.10
N ALA A 397 16.61 2.22 -15.97
CA ALA A 397 15.73 1.39 -15.14
C ALA A 397 15.85 1.74 -13.64
N LEU A 398 17.05 2.10 -13.18
CA LEU A 398 17.28 2.58 -11.81
C LEU A 398 16.59 3.94 -11.56
N GLN A 399 16.65 4.84 -12.53
CA GLN A 399 16.03 6.17 -12.44
C GLN A 399 14.50 6.08 -12.41
N GLU A 400 13.93 5.26 -13.30
CA GLU A 400 12.48 5.07 -13.45
C GLU A 400 11.86 4.18 -12.36
N GLY A 401 12.66 3.42 -11.60
CA GLY A 401 12.13 2.51 -10.59
C GLY A 401 11.35 1.34 -11.21
N THR A 402 11.80 0.87 -12.37
CA THR A 402 11.23 -0.30 -13.07
C THR A 402 11.93 -1.60 -12.69
N VAL A 403 12.90 -1.54 -11.78
CA VAL A 403 13.65 -2.70 -11.29
C VAL A 403 12.77 -3.60 -10.43
N ARG A 404 12.80 -4.91 -10.71
CA ARG A 404 12.14 -5.91 -9.88
C ARG A 404 13.19 -6.65 -9.07
N VAL A 405 13.01 -6.64 -7.74
CA VAL A 405 13.92 -7.29 -6.81
C VAL A 405 13.36 -8.65 -6.45
N ARG A 406 14.11 -9.73 -6.68
CA ARG A 406 13.78 -11.06 -6.13
C ARG A 406 14.76 -11.35 -4.99
N GLY A 407 14.25 -11.93 -3.92
CA GLY A 407 15.04 -12.61 -2.89
C GLY A 407 15.92 -13.66 -3.57
N GLY A 408 17.22 -13.37 -3.61
CA GLY A 408 18.23 -14.17 -4.28
C GLY A 408 18.72 -13.64 -5.65
N GLY A 409 18.24 -12.49 -6.15
CA GLY A 409 18.79 -11.84 -7.34
C GLY A 409 17.85 -10.84 -8.06
N VAL A 410 18.43 -9.93 -8.85
CA VAL A 410 17.68 -8.90 -9.59
C VAL A 410 17.52 -9.30 -11.05
N ILE A 411 16.33 -9.11 -11.62
CA ILE A 411 16.07 -9.28 -13.07
C ILE A 411 15.52 -7.96 -13.62
N SER A 412 16.17 -7.42 -14.65
CA SER A 412 15.59 -6.34 -15.45
C SER A 412 14.53 -6.92 -16.38
N SER A 413 13.33 -6.33 -16.39
CA SER A 413 12.30 -6.60 -17.40
C SER A 413 12.71 -6.11 -18.78
#